data_AF-A0A7V8V7X9-F1
#
_entry.id   AF-A0A7V8V7X9-F1
#
_cell.length_a   1.000
_cell.length_b   1.000
_cell.length_c   1.000
_cell.angle_alpha   90.00
_cell.angle_beta   90.00
_cell.angle_gamma   90.00
#
_symmetry.space_group_name_H-M   'P 1'
#
loop_
_entity.id
_entity.type
_entity.pdbx_description
1 polymer ?
#
loop_
_entity_poly.entity_id
_entity_poly.type
_entity_poly.pdbx_seq_one_letter_code
_entity_poly.pdbx_strand_id
1 'polypeptide(L)'
;MPAWTVNNAWTATAIQSYRNYAKTNGPKRAGKLRSTCEDLSIRMVVDFAEQNGLPVFFGNNANSQGLDPAKYSSKSAYLDAVLPSTGASDLLTYNTVAMVKGAQKGNSVASLRLAKPGDLIILYPGGGHVQVVTSVSPGVVDVVQGNFRPPKQQCGTVERIWYGENQNDPASRCYIGEIVAKKSYVRSGTPIKWIYAGGSDIFAKEQGRLCLWDFNNWNNFVPNFNPAKATAP
;
A
#
# COMPACT_ATOMS: atom_id res chain seq x y z
N MET A 1 -0.32 -25.62 8.00
CA MET A 1 -1.55 -24.80 8.06
C MET A 1 -1.30 -23.53 7.29
N PRO A 2 -2.27 -22.99 6.53
CA PRO A 2 -2.10 -21.73 5.79
C PRO A 2 -1.94 -20.54 6.75
N ALA A 3 -1.44 -19.40 6.26
CA ALA A 3 -1.21 -18.21 7.09
C ALA A 3 -2.51 -17.71 7.71
N TRP A 4 -3.60 -17.81 6.94
CA TRP A 4 -4.99 -17.81 7.36
C TRP A 4 -5.83 -18.57 6.34
N THR A 5 -7.02 -19.01 6.73
CA THR A 5 -7.96 -19.63 5.81
C THR A 5 -8.70 -18.56 5.00
N VAL A 6 -8.59 -18.61 3.68
CA VAL A 6 -9.38 -17.77 2.78
C VAL A 6 -10.76 -18.41 2.60
N ASN A 7 -11.79 -17.78 3.15
CA ASN A 7 -13.18 -18.25 3.11
C ASN A 7 -14.17 -17.16 2.68
N ASN A 8 -13.67 -15.94 2.43
CA ASN A 8 -14.43 -14.79 1.96
C ASN A 8 -13.82 -14.23 0.68
N ALA A 9 -14.50 -13.22 0.11
CA ALA A 9 -14.06 -12.52 -1.09
C ALA A 9 -14.22 -11.01 -0.93
N TRP A 10 -13.45 -10.25 -1.70
CA TRP A 10 -13.58 -8.81 -1.80
C TRP A 10 -14.84 -8.41 -2.56
N THR A 11 -15.94 -8.32 -1.83
CA THR A 11 -17.20 -7.72 -2.29
C THR A 11 -17.17 -6.20 -2.09
N ALA A 12 -18.12 -5.47 -2.68
CA ALA A 12 -18.29 -4.04 -2.41
C ALA A 12 -18.38 -3.72 -0.89
N THR A 13 -19.04 -4.58 -0.12
CA THR A 13 -19.15 -4.45 1.35
C THR A 13 -17.80 -4.69 2.04
N ALA A 14 -17.03 -5.71 1.63
CA ALA A 14 -15.70 -5.97 2.18
C ALA A 14 -14.72 -4.83 1.85
N ILE A 15 -14.77 -4.31 0.62
CA ILE A 15 -13.98 -3.15 0.19
C ILE A 15 -14.35 -1.93 1.04
N GLN A 16 -15.65 -1.64 1.22
CA GLN A 16 -16.08 -0.52 2.06
C GLN A 16 -15.64 -0.69 3.53
N SER A 17 -15.63 -1.92 4.04
CA SER A 17 -15.13 -2.24 5.38
C SER A 17 -13.62 -2.00 5.49
N TYR A 18 -12.84 -2.37 4.46
CA TYR A 18 -11.42 -2.04 4.38
C TYR A 18 -11.18 -0.52 4.33
N ARG A 19 -12.01 0.24 3.59
CA ARG A 19 -11.92 1.71 3.58
C ARG A 19 -12.10 2.30 4.99
N ASN A 20 -13.10 1.81 5.72
CA ASN A 20 -13.34 2.20 7.12
C ASN A 20 -12.18 1.79 8.05
N TYR A 21 -11.63 0.59 7.83
CA TYR A 21 -10.44 0.11 8.53
C TYR A 21 -9.24 1.02 8.26
N ALA A 22 -8.95 1.38 7.01
CA ALA A 22 -7.84 2.24 6.64
C ALA A 22 -7.96 3.65 7.25
N LYS A 23 -9.17 4.22 7.22
CA LYS A 23 -9.49 5.49 7.90
C LYS A 23 -9.14 5.47 9.39
N THR A 24 -9.44 4.37 10.07
CA THR A 24 -9.30 4.26 11.52
C THR A 24 -7.91 3.80 11.96
N ASN A 25 -7.33 2.84 11.25
CA ASN A 25 -6.10 2.16 11.65
C ASN A 25 -4.85 2.74 11.01
N GLY A 26 -4.93 3.33 9.82
CA GLY A 26 -3.80 4.04 9.21
C GLY A 26 -3.22 5.11 10.14
N PRO A 27 -4.04 6.07 10.62
CA PRO A 27 -3.59 7.11 11.53
C PRO A 27 -3.02 6.61 12.87
N LYS A 28 -3.39 5.40 13.32
CA LYS A 28 -2.88 4.79 14.57
C LYS A 28 -1.46 4.22 14.43
N ARG A 29 -0.99 3.96 13.21
CA ARG A 29 0.37 3.47 12.93
C ARG A 29 1.41 4.59 12.98
N ALA A 30 0.97 5.82 12.73
CA ALA A 30 1.86 6.98 12.72
C ALA A 30 2.51 7.21 14.09
N GLY A 31 3.81 7.49 14.09
CA GLY A 31 4.59 7.68 15.32
C GLY A 31 4.90 6.39 16.09
N LYS A 32 4.45 5.22 15.63
CA LYS A 32 4.60 3.94 16.34
C LYS A 32 5.28 2.86 15.50
N LEU A 33 4.88 2.72 14.24
CA LEU A 33 5.38 1.69 13.34
C LEU A 33 6.52 2.25 12.48
N ARG A 34 7.61 1.51 12.36
CA ARG A 34 8.63 1.73 11.32
C ARG A 34 8.24 0.96 10.08
N SER A 35 8.29 1.61 8.92
CA SER A 35 7.87 1.02 7.67
C SER A 35 8.48 1.76 6.48
N THR A 36 8.88 1.02 5.44
CA THR A 36 8.98 1.59 4.09
C THR A 36 7.56 1.93 3.58
N CYS A 37 7.48 2.65 2.47
CA CYS A 37 6.22 3.20 2.00
C CYS A 37 5.22 2.12 1.58
N GLU A 38 5.67 1.11 0.84
CA GLU A 38 4.94 -0.08 0.42
C GLU A 38 4.68 -1.06 1.58
N ASP A 39 5.65 -1.24 2.48
CA ASP A 39 5.45 -2.15 3.62
C ASP A 39 4.25 -1.73 4.48
N LEU A 40 4.01 -0.41 4.59
CA LEU A 40 2.90 0.10 5.36
C LEU A 40 1.58 -0.30 4.70
N SER A 41 1.47 -0.08 3.39
CA SER A 41 0.25 -0.35 2.64
C SER A 41 -0.03 -1.86 2.61
N ILE A 42 1.00 -2.68 2.39
CA ILE A 42 0.92 -4.15 2.42
C ILE A 42 0.46 -4.65 3.79
N ARG A 43 1.12 -4.21 4.88
CA ARG A 43 0.71 -4.59 6.24
C ARG A 43 -0.73 -4.22 6.52
N MET A 44 -1.18 -3.03 6.09
CA MET A 44 -2.56 -2.58 6.30
C MET A 44 -3.58 -3.50 5.64
N VAL A 45 -3.36 -3.88 4.38
CA VAL A 45 -4.31 -4.75 3.65
C VAL A 45 -4.23 -6.20 4.13
N VAL A 46 -3.03 -6.71 4.46
CA VAL A 46 -2.84 -8.05 5.03
C VAL A 46 -3.50 -8.16 6.41
N ASP A 47 -3.32 -7.16 7.28
CA ASP A 47 -3.95 -7.15 8.60
C ASP A 47 -5.48 -7.22 8.50
N PHE A 48 -6.06 -6.46 7.57
CA PHE A 48 -7.50 -6.51 7.36
C PHE A 48 -7.94 -7.84 6.73
N ALA A 49 -7.21 -8.32 5.72
CA ALA A 49 -7.57 -9.53 5.00
C ALA A 49 -7.55 -10.77 5.89
N GLU A 50 -6.52 -10.90 6.72
CA GLU A 50 -6.39 -12.02 7.66
C GLU A 50 -7.55 -12.04 8.67
N GLN A 51 -7.90 -10.89 9.26
CA GLN A 51 -9.03 -10.76 10.19
C GLN A 51 -10.40 -11.10 9.56
N ASN A 52 -10.51 -11.00 8.24
CA ASN A 52 -11.75 -11.17 7.50
C ASN A 52 -11.73 -12.40 6.57
N GLY A 53 -10.70 -13.24 6.61
CA GLY A 53 -10.58 -14.42 5.74
C GLY A 53 -10.57 -14.10 4.24
N LEU A 54 -10.00 -12.95 3.84
CA LEU A 54 -9.97 -12.47 2.46
C LEU A 54 -8.69 -12.89 1.72
N PRO A 55 -8.74 -13.06 0.39
CA PRO A 55 -7.56 -13.36 -0.42
C PRO A 55 -6.64 -12.13 -0.54
N VAL A 56 -5.33 -12.33 -0.54
CA VAL A 56 -4.34 -11.29 -0.89
C VAL A 56 -3.20 -11.96 -1.64
N PHE A 57 -2.77 -11.37 -2.75
CA PHE A 57 -1.71 -11.91 -3.60
C PHE A 57 -0.75 -10.81 -4.03
N PHE A 58 0.54 -10.99 -3.75
CA PHE A 58 1.58 -10.02 -4.14
C PHE A 58 2.52 -10.64 -5.17
N GLY A 59 2.44 -10.17 -6.41
CA GLY A 59 3.43 -10.48 -7.44
C GLY A 59 4.64 -9.54 -7.33
N ASN A 60 5.84 -10.08 -7.52
CA ASN A 60 7.07 -9.31 -7.58
C ASN A 60 8.12 -10.00 -8.47
N ASN A 61 9.29 -9.39 -8.66
CA ASN A 61 10.35 -9.95 -9.51
C ASN A 61 10.81 -11.35 -9.08
N ALA A 62 10.87 -11.61 -7.78
CA ALA A 62 11.28 -12.93 -7.26
C ALA A 62 10.13 -13.96 -7.34
N ASN A 63 8.88 -13.50 -7.34
CA ASN A 63 7.68 -14.32 -7.26
C ASN A 63 6.62 -13.78 -8.25
N SER A 64 6.91 -13.88 -9.55
CA SER A 64 6.04 -13.32 -10.60
C SER A 64 4.66 -13.97 -10.65
N GLN A 65 4.54 -15.20 -10.13
CA GLN A 65 3.28 -15.94 -9.98
C GLN A 65 2.49 -15.58 -8.70
N GLY A 66 3.00 -14.65 -7.89
CA GLY A 66 2.35 -14.18 -6.68
C GLY A 66 2.69 -14.99 -5.42
N LEU A 67 2.76 -14.26 -4.31
CA LEU A 67 2.87 -14.79 -2.95
C LEU A 67 1.46 -15.01 -2.39
N ASP A 68 1.10 -16.28 -2.19
CA ASP A 68 -0.22 -16.73 -1.71
C ASP A 68 -0.15 -17.08 -0.21
N PRO A 69 -0.99 -16.48 0.66
CA PRO A 69 -1.01 -16.79 2.09
C PRO A 69 -1.28 -18.26 2.40
N ALA A 70 -1.93 -19.02 1.51
CA ALA A 70 -2.16 -20.44 1.68
C ALA A 70 -0.86 -21.27 1.74
N LYS A 71 0.25 -20.74 1.19
CA LYS A 71 1.56 -21.40 1.12
C LYS A 71 2.44 -21.16 2.35
N TYR A 72 1.99 -20.37 3.32
CA TYR A 72 2.77 -19.98 4.49
C TYR A 72 2.15 -20.51 5.77
N SER A 73 2.97 -20.74 6.80
CA SER A 73 2.51 -21.35 8.06
C SER A 73 1.80 -20.39 9.01
N SER A 74 1.99 -19.08 8.82
CA SER A 74 1.44 -18.02 9.64
C SER A 74 1.46 -16.69 8.87
N LYS A 75 0.69 -15.70 9.35
CA LYS A 75 0.77 -14.32 8.88
C LYS A 75 2.17 -13.72 8.98
N SER A 76 2.92 -14.05 10.03
CA SER A 76 4.32 -13.60 10.16
C SER A 76 5.15 -14.15 9.00
N ALA A 77 5.13 -15.48 8.81
CA ALA A 77 5.87 -16.11 7.73
C ALA A 77 5.48 -15.59 6.33
N TYR A 78 4.21 -15.22 6.12
CA TYR A 78 3.78 -14.58 4.89
C TYR A 78 4.38 -13.17 4.73
N LEU A 79 4.30 -12.32 5.77
CA LEU A 79 4.88 -10.98 5.73
C LEU A 79 6.42 -11.00 5.63
N ASP A 80 7.07 -11.97 6.26
CA ASP A 80 8.53 -12.18 6.19
C ASP A 80 8.98 -12.55 4.77
N ALA A 81 8.08 -13.12 3.95
CA ALA A 81 8.32 -13.34 2.53
C ALA A 81 7.96 -12.13 1.66
N VAL A 82 6.81 -11.49 1.92
CA VAL A 82 6.28 -10.40 1.08
C VAL A 82 7.09 -9.12 1.22
N LEU A 83 7.32 -8.65 2.44
CA LEU A 83 7.86 -7.32 2.70
C LEU A 83 9.30 -7.16 2.17
N PRO A 84 10.23 -8.10 2.40
CA PRO A 84 11.60 -7.94 1.91
C PRO A 84 11.74 -8.08 0.39
N SER A 85 10.73 -8.66 -0.29
CA SER A 85 10.78 -9.00 -1.71
C SER A 85 9.90 -8.13 -2.60
N THR A 86 9.09 -7.23 -2.03
CA THR A 86 8.14 -6.39 -2.77
C THR A 86 8.50 -4.93 -2.62
N GLY A 87 8.89 -4.28 -3.73
CA GLY A 87 9.07 -2.84 -3.78
C GLY A 87 7.81 -2.09 -4.21
N ALA A 88 7.77 -0.78 -3.98
CA ALA A 88 6.68 0.09 -4.42
C ALA A 88 6.35 -0.05 -5.93
N SER A 89 7.38 -0.25 -6.76
CA SER A 89 7.23 -0.37 -8.21
C SER A 89 6.57 -1.68 -8.62
N ASP A 90 6.78 -2.75 -7.84
CA ASP A 90 6.20 -4.06 -8.12
C ASP A 90 4.68 -4.02 -8.05
N LEU A 91 4.12 -3.14 -7.19
CA LEU A 91 2.67 -2.97 -7.09
C LEU A 91 2.04 -2.59 -8.44
N LEU A 92 2.72 -1.74 -9.22
CA LEU A 92 2.30 -1.37 -10.58
C LEU A 92 2.68 -2.42 -11.62
N THR A 93 3.91 -2.94 -11.57
CA THR A 93 4.44 -3.87 -12.59
C THR A 93 3.69 -5.20 -12.62
N TYR A 94 3.28 -5.71 -11.46
CA TYR A 94 2.63 -7.01 -11.32
C TYR A 94 1.12 -6.92 -11.11
N ASN A 95 0.49 -5.81 -11.51
CA ASN A 95 -0.96 -5.59 -11.44
C ASN A 95 -1.54 -5.92 -10.05
N THR A 96 -0.82 -5.58 -8.99
CA THR A 96 -1.31 -5.72 -7.60
C THR A 96 -2.31 -4.61 -7.27
N VAL A 97 -2.25 -3.51 -8.02
CA VAL A 97 -3.14 -2.37 -7.90
C VAL A 97 -3.74 -2.01 -9.26
N ALA A 98 -4.95 -1.44 -9.23
CA ALA A 98 -5.62 -0.87 -10.39
C ALA A 98 -5.76 0.65 -10.21
N MET A 99 -5.77 1.41 -11.31
CA MET A 99 -6.11 2.83 -11.27
C MET A 99 -7.57 3.01 -10.85
N VAL A 100 -7.85 3.98 -9.97
CA VAL A 100 -9.23 4.36 -9.65
C VAL A 100 -9.92 4.86 -10.91
N LYS A 101 -11.13 4.36 -11.18
CA LYS A 101 -11.90 4.71 -12.38
C LYS A 101 -12.08 6.23 -12.48
N GLY A 102 -11.69 6.80 -13.62
CA GLY A 102 -11.75 8.25 -13.89
C GLY A 102 -10.57 9.06 -13.35
N ALA A 103 -9.67 8.46 -12.56
CA ALA A 103 -8.43 9.10 -12.18
C ALA A 103 -7.48 9.20 -13.38
N GLN A 104 -6.59 10.19 -13.34
CA GLN A 104 -5.67 10.52 -14.43
C GLN A 104 -4.26 10.69 -13.87
N LYS A 105 -3.30 9.96 -14.43
CA LYS A 105 -1.89 10.02 -14.06
C LYS A 105 -1.37 11.46 -14.15
N GLY A 106 -0.74 11.95 -13.08
CA GLY A 106 -0.17 13.30 -13.01
C GLY A 106 -1.20 14.44 -12.98
N ASN A 107 -2.50 14.15 -12.90
CA ASN A 107 -3.54 15.17 -12.77
C ASN A 107 -4.17 15.09 -11.38
N SER A 108 -3.65 15.90 -10.45
CA SER A 108 -4.09 15.95 -9.06
C SER A 108 -5.54 16.44 -8.94
N VAL A 109 -5.95 17.40 -9.77
CA VAL A 109 -7.31 17.98 -9.77
C VAL A 109 -8.35 16.94 -10.18
N ALA A 110 -8.07 16.16 -11.22
CA ALA A 110 -8.97 15.11 -11.67
C ALA A 110 -8.99 13.91 -10.70
N SER A 111 -7.85 13.56 -10.11
CA SER A 111 -7.69 12.32 -9.35
C SER A 111 -8.03 12.46 -7.86
N LEU A 112 -7.49 13.46 -7.15
CA LEU A 112 -7.60 13.51 -5.68
C LEU A 112 -9.03 13.76 -5.18
N ARG A 113 -9.91 14.33 -6.01
CA ARG A 113 -11.35 14.44 -5.72
C ARG A 113 -12.09 13.09 -5.74
N LEU A 114 -11.50 12.07 -6.37
CA LEU A 114 -12.06 10.71 -6.46
C LEU A 114 -11.57 9.81 -5.34
N ALA A 115 -10.53 10.25 -4.60
CA ALA A 115 -9.91 9.47 -3.55
C ALA A 115 -10.92 9.06 -2.49
N LYS A 116 -10.74 7.86 -1.97
CA LYS A 116 -11.46 7.33 -0.82
C LYS A 116 -10.45 6.75 0.16
N PRO A 117 -10.73 6.72 1.48
CA PRO A 117 -9.88 6.02 2.44
C PRO A 117 -9.58 4.59 1.98
N GLY A 118 -8.34 4.14 2.16
CA GLY A 118 -7.85 2.83 1.70
C GLY A 118 -7.30 2.82 0.27
N ASP A 119 -7.61 3.83 -0.54
CA ASP A 119 -6.95 4.01 -1.84
C ASP A 119 -5.46 4.36 -1.63
N LEU A 120 -4.66 4.11 -2.66
CA LEU A 120 -3.22 4.33 -2.68
C LEU A 120 -2.88 5.51 -3.60
N ILE A 121 -1.98 6.38 -3.15
CA ILE A 121 -1.32 7.35 -4.01
C ILE A 121 0.09 6.82 -4.28
N ILE A 122 0.35 6.46 -5.54
CA ILE A 122 1.64 5.96 -5.98
C ILE A 122 2.35 7.06 -6.77
N LEU A 123 3.52 7.46 -6.30
CA LEU A 123 4.31 8.54 -6.88
C LEU A 123 5.51 8.01 -7.66
N TYR A 124 6.09 8.88 -8.48
CA TYR A 124 7.15 8.65 -9.45
C TYR A 124 6.72 7.88 -10.70
N PRO A 125 7.37 8.12 -11.87
CA PRO A 125 7.01 7.47 -13.13
C PRO A 125 6.96 5.94 -13.05
N GLY A 126 7.87 5.31 -12.30
CA GLY A 126 7.92 3.86 -12.11
C GLY A 126 7.25 3.32 -10.82
N GLY A 127 6.64 4.18 -10.00
CA GLY A 127 6.12 3.79 -8.69
C GLY A 127 7.22 3.63 -7.65
N GLY A 128 7.80 4.73 -7.19
CA GLY A 128 8.89 4.72 -6.21
C GLY A 128 8.44 5.01 -4.78
N HIS A 129 7.18 5.42 -4.59
CA HIS A 129 6.65 5.75 -3.28
C HIS A 129 5.15 5.50 -3.19
N VAL A 130 4.69 4.99 -2.05
CA VAL A 130 3.29 4.65 -1.80
C VAL A 130 2.77 5.38 -0.57
N GLN A 131 1.58 5.94 -0.69
CA GLN A 131 0.86 6.56 0.42
C GLN A 131 -0.54 5.96 0.50
N VAL A 132 -1.07 5.79 1.71
CA VAL A 132 -2.42 5.28 1.93
C VAL A 132 -3.33 6.44 2.31
N VAL A 133 -4.41 6.63 1.56
CA VAL A 133 -5.45 7.63 1.87
C VAL A 133 -6.19 7.21 3.13
N THR A 134 -6.36 8.13 4.07
CA THR A 134 -7.03 7.88 5.36
C THR A 134 -8.26 8.73 5.57
N SER A 135 -8.32 9.91 4.95
CA SER A 135 -9.44 10.84 5.08
C SER A 135 -9.53 11.70 3.82
N VAL A 136 -10.75 12.09 3.44
CA VAL A 136 -11.01 12.91 2.25
C VAL A 136 -12.13 13.91 2.57
N SER A 137 -11.89 15.16 2.21
CA SER A 137 -12.84 16.27 2.25
C SER A 137 -12.70 17.11 0.97
N PRO A 138 -13.62 18.05 0.67
CA PRO A 138 -13.55 18.85 -0.56
C PRO A 138 -12.25 19.64 -0.78
N GLY A 139 -11.50 19.90 0.30
CA GLY A 139 -10.26 20.67 0.27
C GLY A 139 -9.03 19.95 0.83
N VAL A 140 -9.16 18.77 1.42
CA VAL A 140 -8.05 18.06 2.06
C VAL A 140 -8.14 16.55 1.81
N VAL A 141 -7.04 15.94 1.42
CA VAL A 141 -6.85 14.48 1.40
C VAL A 141 -5.73 14.13 2.38
N ASP A 142 -6.08 13.45 3.47
CA ASP A 142 -5.12 13.00 4.47
C ASP A 142 -4.56 11.63 4.12
N VAL A 143 -3.26 11.46 4.29
CA VAL A 143 -2.55 10.22 4.01
C VAL A 143 -1.68 9.79 5.18
N VAL A 144 -1.40 8.51 5.23
CA VAL A 144 -0.27 7.96 5.99
C VAL A 144 0.72 7.30 5.05
N GLN A 145 1.99 7.35 5.41
CA GLN A 145 3.05 6.73 4.63
C GLN A 145 4.22 6.31 5.51
N GLY A 146 4.85 5.20 5.14
CA GLY A 146 6.23 4.93 5.53
C GLY A 146 7.20 5.77 4.70
N ASN A 147 8.48 5.63 4.97
CA ASN A 147 9.55 6.23 4.17
C ASN A 147 10.85 5.46 4.41
N PHE A 148 11.90 5.79 3.68
CA PHE A 148 13.25 5.35 4.00
C PHE A 148 13.89 6.28 5.02
N ARG A 149 14.61 5.72 5.99
CA ARG A 149 15.44 6.48 6.92
C ARG A 149 16.51 7.25 6.15
N PRO A 150 16.99 8.40 6.65
CA PRO A 150 18.10 9.11 6.04
C PRO A 150 19.33 8.20 5.90
N PRO A 151 20.14 8.31 4.82
CA PRO A 151 21.30 7.44 4.61
C PRO A 151 22.27 7.37 5.80
N LYS A 152 22.44 8.47 6.54
CA LYS A 152 23.29 8.54 7.75
C LYS A 152 22.81 7.66 8.91
N GLN A 153 21.55 7.21 8.87
CA GLN A 153 20.93 6.35 9.87
C GLN A 153 20.74 4.91 9.40
N GLN A 154 21.08 4.62 8.15
CA GLN A 154 21.03 3.27 7.58
C GLN A 154 22.35 2.54 7.88
N CYS A 155 22.29 1.22 8.07
CA CYS A 155 23.50 0.43 8.22
C CYS A 155 24.38 0.53 6.98
N GLY A 156 25.70 0.60 7.18
CA GLY A 156 26.67 0.56 6.09
C GLY A 156 26.73 -0.83 5.44
N THR A 157 27.25 -0.90 4.21
CA THR A 157 27.39 -2.17 3.46
C THR A 157 28.16 -3.24 4.24
N VAL A 158 29.26 -2.84 4.88
CA VAL A 158 30.14 -3.74 5.63
C VAL A 158 29.40 -4.36 6.83
N GLU A 159 28.64 -3.55 7.57
CA GLU A 159 27.81 -4.01 8.68
C GLU A 159 26.73 -4.99 8.20
N ARG A 160 26.07 -4.72 7.07
CA ARG A 160 25.06 -5.66 6.54
C ARG A 160 25.65 -7.02 6.21
N ILE A 161 26.83 -7.05 5.59
CA ILE A 161 27.49 -8.29 5.19
C ILE A 161 27.95 -9.08 6.43
N TRP A 162 28.62 -8.45 7.38
CA TRP A 162 29.18 -9.16 8.54
C TRP A 162 28.12 -9.77 9.45
N TYR A 163 26.95 -9.15 9.56
CA TYR A 163 25.90 -9.61 10.44
C TYR A 163 24.74 -10.28 9.70
N GLY A 164 24.85 -10.47 8.38
CA GLY A 164 23.80 -11.11 7.57
C GLY A 164 22.48 -10.32 7.54
N GLU A 165 22.54 -9.01 7.65
CA GLU A 165 21.36 -8.16 7.83
C GLU A 165 20.70 -7.82 6.48
N ASN A 166 19.38 -7.97 6.42
CA ASN A 166 18.59 -7.55 5.28
C ASN A 166 17.90 -6.22 5.57
N GLN A 167 18.33 -5.17 4.88
CA GLN A 167 17.82 -3.82 5.10
C GLN A 167 16.32 -3.67 4.70
N ASN A 168 15.80 -4.58 3.89
CA ASN A 168 14.39 -4.63 3.50
C ASN A 168 13.56 -5.51 4.45
N ASP A 169 14.17 -6.20 5.41
CA ASP A 169 13.48 -7.03 6.38
C ASP A 169 13.10 -6.21 7.62
N PRO A 170 11.80 -6.04 7.93
CA PRO A 170 11.36 -5.32 9.12
C PRO A 170 11.81 -5.91 10.46
N ALA A 171 12.21 -7.19 10.51
CA ALA A 171 12.78 -7.82 11.68
C ALA A 171 14.29 -7.53 11.85
N SER A 172 14.96 -7.07 10.79
CA SER A 172 16.39 -6.73 10.82
C SER A 172 16.65 -5.46 11.64
N ARG A 173 17.77 -5.44 12.38
CA ARG A 173 18.24 -4.22 13.05
C ARG A 173 18.60 -3.11 12.06
N CYS A 174 18.94 -3.51 10.83
CA CYS A 174 19.30 -2.63 9.72
C CYS A 174 18.12 -2.27 8.83
N TYR A 175 16.89 -2.61 9.22
CA TYR A 175 15.70 -2.25 8.48
C TYR A 175 15.70 -0.75 8.14
N ILE A 176 15.43 -0.40 6.88
CA ILE A 176 15.51 1.00 6.40
C ILE A 176 14.20 1.76 6.56
N GLY A 177 13.11 1.12 6.96
CA GLY A 177 11.85 1.79 7.19
C GLY A 177 11.94 2.87 8.27
N GLU A 178 11.37 4.04 7.96
CA GLU A 178 11.23 5.19 8.83
C GLU A 178 9.92 5.10 9.63
N ILE A 179 9.82 5.86 10.73
CA ILE A 179 8.58 5.98 11.48
C ILE A 179 7.49 6.56 10.56
N VAL A 180 6.35 5.85 10.51
CA VAL A 180 5.19 6.24 9.71
C VAL A 180 4.74 7.66 10.06
N ALA A 181 4.49 8.47 9.03
CA ALA A 181 4.06 9.85 9.17
C ALA A 181 2.65 10.07 8.64
N LYS A 182 1.93 11.01 9.27
CA LYS A 182 0.71 11.62 8.71
C LYS A 182 1.09 12.81 7.86
N LYS A 183 0.48 12.93 6.68
CA LYS A 183 0.65 14.05 5.75
C LYS A 183 -0.69 14.35 5.10
N SER A 184 -0.77 15.45 4.34
CA SER A 184 -1.99 15.82 3.65
C SER A 184 -1.70 16.52 2.33
N TYR A 185 -2.63 16.38 1.39
CA TYR A 185 -2.77 17.24 0.22
C TYR A 185 -3.85 18.26 0.53
N VAL A 186 -3.52 19.55 0.41
CA VAL A 186 -4.46 20.65 0.64
C VAL A 186 -4.73 21.37 -0.68
N ARG A 187 -6.01 21.46 -1.04
CA ARG A 187 -6.47 22.17 -2.22
C ARG A 187 -6.23 23.67 -2.03
N SER A 188 -5.53 24.30 -2.97
CA SER A 188 -5.15 25.72 -2.87
C SER A 188 -4.99 26.37 -4.25
N GLY A 189 -5.13 27.70 -4.28
CA GLY A 189 -4.85 28.55 -5.43
C GLY A 189 -5.88 28.56 -6.55
N THR A 190 -5.65 29.47 -7.51
CA THR A 190 -6.37 29.60 -8.77
C THR A 190 -5.33 29.75 -9.90
N PRO A 191 -5.21 28.79 -10.84
CA PRO A 191 -5.97 27.54 -10.94
C PRO A 191 -5.69 26.59 -9.77
N ILE A 192 -6.63 25.68 -9.51
CA ILE A 192 -6.58 24.73 -8.39
C ILE A 192 -5.32 23.87 -8.47
N LYS A 193 -4.61 23.75 -7.33
CA LYS A 193 -3.51 22.82 -7.11
C LYS A 193 -3.74 22.06 -5.81
N TRP A 194 -3.13 20.88 -5.68
CA TRP A 194 -3.15 20.11 -4.44
C TRP A 194 -1.76 20.13 -3.81
N ILE A 195 -1.57 20.99 -2.81
CA ILE A 195 -0.28 21.21 -2.16
C ILE A 195 -0.05 20.15 -1.10
N TYR A 196 1.00 19.36 -1.28
CA TYR A 196 1.37 18.32 -0.34
C TYR A 196 2.22 18.87 0.80
N ALA A 197 1.76 18.66 2.04
CA ALA A 197 2.48 19.00 3.27
C ALA A 197 3.02 20.44 3.31
N GLY A 198 2.28 21.41 2.74
CA GLY A 198 2.69 22.81 2.66
C GLY A 198 3.79 23.12 1.64
N GLY A 199 4.26 22.13 0.87
CA GLY A 199 5.30 22.28 -0.14
C GLY A 199 4.74 22.56 -1.54
N SER A 200 4.65 21.52 -2.37
CA SER A 200 4.21 21.67 -3.76
C SER A 200 3.27 20.55 -4.19
N ASP A 201 2.71 20.65 -5.40
CA ASP A 201 1.87 19.60 -5.99
C ASP A 201 2.72 18.42 -6.48
N ILE A 202 3.14 17.57 -5.53
CA ILE A 202 3.95 16.38 -5.84
C ILE A 202 3.16 15.35 -6.64
N PHE A 203 1.83 15.32 -6.51
CA PHE A 203 1.02 14.39 -7.30
C PHE A 203 1.16 14.71 -8.79
N ALA A 204 1.06 15.99 -9.17
CA ALA A 204 1.26 16.38 -10.56
C ALA A 204 2.73 16.20 -10.99
N LYS A 205 3.68 16.74 -10.21
CA LYS A 205 5.11 16.74 -10.54
C LYS A 205 5.72 15.35 -10.66
N GLU A 206 5.33 14.45 -9.78
CA GLU A 206 5.91 13.10 -9.70
C GLU A 206 5.06 12.07 -10.44
N GLN A 207 4.19 12.51 -11.35
CA GLN A 207 3.32 11.62 -12.14
C GLN A 207 2.48 10.67 -11.29
N GLY A 208 1.92 11.20 -10.21
CA GLY A 208 1.12 10.49 -9.23
C GLY A 208 -0.06 9.74 -9.86
N ARG A 209 -0.35 8.59 -9.26
CA ARG A 209 -1.44 7.69 -9.64
C ARG A 209 -2.30 7.46 -8.43
N LEU A 210 -3.60 7.66 -8.58
CA LEU A 210 -4.56 7.24 -7.58
C LEU A 210 -5.01 5.82 -7.93
N CYS A 211 -4.66 4.88 -7.08
CA CYS A 211 -4.87 3.46 -7.27
C CYS A 211 -5.71 2.88 -6.13
N LEU A 212 -6.22 1.68 -6.33
CA LEU A 212 -6.76 0.80 -5.31
C LEU A 212 -6.10 -0.57 -5.47
N TRP A 213 -6.08 -1.39 -4.43
CA TRP A 213 -5.70 -2.79 -4.57
C TRP A 213 -6.59 -3.47 -5.61
N ASP A 214 -6.02 -4.38 -6.40
CA ASP A 214 -6.77 -5.16 -7.39
C ASP A 214 -7.54 -6.31 -6.72
N PHE A 215 -8.53 -5.90 -5.93
CA PHE A 215 -9.41 -6.79 -5.18
C PHE A 215 -10.12 -7.82 -6.05
N ASN A 216 -10.46 -7.44 -7.29
CA ASN A 216 -11.12 -8.33 -8.24
C ASN A 216 -10.16 -9.42 -8.71
N ASN A 217 -8.92 -9.06 -9.03
CA ASN A 217 -7.91 -10.05 -9.38
C ASN A 217 -7.65 -11.01 -8.22
N TRP A 218 -7.58 -10.52 -6.98
CA TRP A 218 -7.40 -11.38 -5.80
C TRP A 218 -8.55 -12.36 -5.56
N ASN A 219 -9.78 -12.02 -5.94
CA ASN A 219 -10.91 -12.95 -5.84
C ASN A 219 -10.77 -14.18 -6.73
N ASN A 220 -10.00 -14.10 -7.83
CA ASN A 220 -9.78 -15.24 -8.73
C ASN A 220 -9.01 -16.40 -8.07
N PHE A 221 -8.39 -16.14 -6.92
CA PHE A 221 -7.62 -17.13 -6.18
C PHE A 221 -8.39 -17.72 -5.00
N VAL A 222 -9.67 -17.36 -4.82
CA VAL A 222 -10.54 -17.98 -3.81
C VAL A 222 -11.05 -19.32 -4.37
N PRO A 223 -10.76 -20.46 -3.72
CA PRO A 223 -11.25 -21.76 -4.18
C PRO A 223 -12.79 -21.78 -4.27
N ASN A 224 -13.33 -22.26 -5.40
CA ASN A 224 -14.77 -22.35 -5.67
C ASN A 224 -15.54 -21.02 -5.65
N PHE A 225 -14.86 -19.88 -5.85
CA PHE A 225 -15.52 -18.60 -5.91
C PHE A 225 -16.33 -18.44 -7.20
N ASN A 226 -17.60 -18.06 -7.06
CA ASN A 226 -18.45 -17.70 -8.19
C ASN A 226 -18.16 -16.25 -8.61
N PRO A 227 -17.55 -16.02 -9.80
CA PRO A 227 -17.20 -14.67 -10.27
C PRO A 227 -18.42 -13.75 -10.42
N ALA A 228 -19.63 -14.29 -10.55
CA ALA A 228 -20.86 -13.51 -10.62
C ALA A 228 -21.19 -12.75 -9.31
N LYS A 229 -20.48 -13.03 -8.21
CA LYS A 229 -20.55 -12.28 -6.94
C LYS A 229 -19.47 -11.22 -6.79
N ALA A 230 -18.50 -11.13 -7.71
CA ALA A 230 -17.60 -9.99 -7.80
C ALA A 230 -18.34 -8.86 -8.53
N THR A 231 -18.54 -7.73 -7.84
CA THR A 231 -19.06 -6.51 -8.47
C THR A 231 -18.01 -5.42 -8.44
N ALA A 232 -17.91 -4.73 -9.58
CA ALA A 232 -16.92 -3.71 -9.85
C ALA A 232 -16.93 -2.56 -8.82
N PRO A 233 -15.76 -2.05 -8.41
CA PRO A 233 -15.64 -0.85 -7.59
C PRO A 233 -16.06 0.45 -8.29
#